data_AF-A0A821IP12-F1
#
_entry.id   AF-A0A821IP12-F1
#
_cell.length_a   1.000
_cell.length_b   1.000
_cell.length_c   1.000
_cell.angle_alpha   90.00
_cell.angle_beta   90.00
_cell.angle_gamma   90.00
#
_symmetry.space_group_name_H-M   'P 1'
#
loop_
_entity.id
_entity.type
_entity.pdbx_description
1 polymer ?
#
loop_
_entity_poly.entity_id
_entity_poly.type
_entity_poly.pdbx_seq_one_letter_code
_entity_poly.pdbx_strand_id
1 'polypeptide(L)'
;MAKAMLGILNDNLISAIGVHVVGLVEFATEVKVTCSITRNHDEFEKALESVVDNREWTCMYDALNVAICMIKTFVSSPLRAERNCRKLIICLSDGINNHGETTIEQLHKLVKRNNVVIDFVSFLRDNQMKTSMEIRTV
;
A
#
# COMPACT_ATOMS: atom_id res chain seq x y z
N MET A 1 7.17 13.15 -1.01
CA MET A 1 7.95 12.39 0.00
C MET A 1 7.73 10.89 -0.15
N ALA A 2 6.47 10.44 -0.26
CA ALA A 2 6.10 9.03 -0.47
C ALA A 2 6.83 8.36 -1.65
N LYS A 3 6.92 9.03 -2.81
CA LYS A 3 7.64 8.51 -4.00
C LYS A 3 9.09 8.14 -3.71
N ALA A 4 9.86 9.07 -3.15
CA ALA A 4 11.28 8.84 -2.84
C ALA A 4 11.46 7.67 -1.86
N MET A 5 10.57 7.55 -0.86
CA MET A 5 10.61 6.45 0.09
C MET A 5 10.34 5.09 -0.57
N LEU A 6 9.35 5.02 -1.47
CA LEU A 6 9.03 3.78 -2.19
C LEU A 6 10.14 3.37 -3.17
N GLY A 7 10.76 4.32 -3.86
CA GLY A 7 11.92 4.05 -4.73
C GLY A 7 13.11 3.49 -3.94
N ILE A 8 13.52 4.17 -2.86
CA ILE A 8 14.60 3.69 -1.98
C ILE A 8 14.29 2.30 -1.40
N LEU A 9 13.04 2.06 -1.01
CA LEU A 9 12.64 0.76 -0.51
C LEU A 9 12.76 -0.31 -1.59
N ASN A 10 12.29 -0.04 -2.82
CA ASN A 10 12.41 -0.98 -3.93
C ASN A 10 13.87 -1.31 -4.21
N ASP A 11 14.75 -0.31 -4.28
CA ASP A 11 16.21 -0.50 -4.44
C ASP A 11 16.81 -1.38 -3.34
N ASN A 12 16.42 -1.13 -2.08
CA ASN A 12 16.88 -1.93 -0.95
C ASN A 12 16.37 -3.38 -1.03
N LEU A 13 15.14 -3.60 -1.49
CA LEU A 13 14.59 -4.95 -1.68
C LEU A 13 15.31 -5.69 -2.81
N ILE A 14 15.62 -5.01 -3.92
CA ILE A 14 16.44 -5.56 -5.01
C ILE A 14 17.80 -6.00 -4.46
N SER A 15 18.45 -5.13 -3.67
CA SER A 15 19.79 -5.43 -3.12
C SER A 15 19.79 -6.51 -2.05
N ALA A 16 18.77 -6.60 -1.19
CA ALA A 16 18.79 -7.46 -0.01
C ALA A 16 18.17 -8.84 -0.24
N ILE A 17 17.12 -8.94 -1.05
CA ILE A 17 16.32 -10.16 -1.23
C ILE A 17 16.58 -10.79 -2.61
N GLY A 18 17.10 -10.00 -3.57
CA GLY A 18 17.40 -10.44 -4.92
C GLY A 18 16.17 -10.43 -5.81
N VAL A 19 15.37 -11.51 -5.80
CA VAL A 19 14.24 -11.69 -6.73
C VAL A 19 12.91 -11.47 -6.02
N HIS A 20 12.22 -10.39 -6.40
CA HIS A 20 10.84 -10.12 -5.99
C HIS A 20 10.00 -9.60 -7.15
N VAL A 21 8.71 -9.42 -6.88
CA VAL A 21 7.77 -8.76 -7.78
C VAL A 21 7.13 -7.60 -7.04
N VAL A 22 6.79 -6.56 -7.77
CA VAL A 22 6.21 -5.33 -7.22
C VAL A 22 4.97 -4.94 -8.00
N GLY A 23 4.06 -4.23 -7.35
CA GLY A 23 2.88 -3.63 -7.97
C GLY A 23 2.52 -2.35 -7.23
N LEU A 24 1.74 -1.49 -7.87
CA LEU A 24 1.39 -0.18 -7.34
C LEU A 24 -0.12 0.06 -7.47
N VAL A 25 -0.72 0.42 -6.33
CA VAL A 25 -2.11 0.85 -6.23
C VAL A 25 -2.11 2.26 -5.65
N GLU A 26 -2.65 3.19 -6.44
CA GLU A 26 -2.92 4.57 -6.03
C GLU A 26 -4.35 4.64 -5.49
N PHE A 27 -4.57 5.42 -4.44
CA PHE A 27 -5.90 5.60 -3.88
C PHE A 27 -6.14 7.01 -3.36
N ALA A 28 -7.38 7.46 -3.53
CA ALA A 28 -7.89 8.72 -3.01
C ALA A 28 -9.42 8.69 -2.97
N THR A 29 -10.11 9.47 -3.80
CA THR A 29 -11.55 9.31 -4.05
C THR A 29 -11.85 8.00 -4.79
N GLU A 30 -10.89 7.52 -5.58
CA GLU A 30 -10.99 6.31 -6.38
C GLU A 30 -9.74 5.47 -6.18
N VAL A 31 -9.87 4.15 -6.38
CA VAL A 31 -8.75 3.22 -6.40
C VAL A 31 -8.30 2.99 -7.84
N LYS A 32 -7.00 3.13 -8.10
CA LYS A 32 -6.40 2.90 -9.40
C LYS A 32 -5.20 1.98 -9.28
N VAL A 33 -5.20 0.91 -10.06
CA VAL A 33 -4.00 0.09 -10.26
C VAL A 33 -3.10 0.79 -11.28
N THR A 34 -2.06 1.46 -10.79
CA THR A 34 -1.09 2.18 -11.62
C THR A 34 -0.01 1.27 -12.18
N CYS A 35 0.31 0.17 -11.47
CA CYS A 35 1.21 -0.87 -11.96
C CYS A 35 0.69 -2.25 -11.52
N SER A 36 0.45 -3.15 -12.48
CA SER A 36 0.15 -4.55 -12.17
C SER A 36 1.37 -5.24 -11.58
N ILE A 37 1.18 -6.35 -10.85
CA ILE A 37 2.31 -7.09 -10.27
C ILE A 37 3.25 -7.54 -11.40
N THR A 38 4.48 -7.06 -11.36
CA THR A 38 5.48 -7.21 -12.42
C THR A 38 6.87 -7.53 -11.84
N ARG A 39 7.73 -8.12 -12.67
CA ARG A 39 9.18 -8.26 -12.44
C ARG A 39 9.97 -7.09 -13.04
N ASN A 40 9.30 -6.25 -13.83
CA ASN A 40 9.92 -5.13 -14.49
C ASN A 40 9.94 -3.92 -13.54
N HIS A 41 11.05 -3.74 -12.83
CA HIS A 41 11.20 -2.64 -11.87
C HIS A 41 11.15 -1.27 -12.58
N ASP A 42 11.60 -1.15 -13.82
CA ASP A 42 11.51 0.10 -14.59
C ASP A 42 10.06 0.53 -14.85
N GLU A 43 9.15 -0.44 -15.02
CA GLU A 43 7.71 -0.18 -15.15
C GLU A 43 7.13 0.37 -13.84
N PHE A 44 7.55 -0.20 -12.71
CA PHE A 44 7.17 0.28 -11.39
C PHE A 44 7.67 1.69 -11.10
N GLU A 45 8.94 1.99 -11.40
CA GLU A 45 9.52 3.33 -11.20
C GLU A 45 8.79 4.39 -12.04
N LYS A 46 8.51 4.09 -13.33
CA LYS A 46 7.71 4.98 -14.18
C LYS A 46 6.29 5.20 -13.65
N ALA A 47 5.65 4.15 -13.13
CA ALA A 47 4.33 4.27 -12.53
C ALA A 47 4.37 5.15 -11.26
N LEU A 48 5.44 5.01 -10.46
CA LEU A 48 5.65 5.80 -9.25
C LEU A 48 5.83 7.30 -9.53
N GLU A 49 6.54 7.64 -10.61
CA GLU A 49 6.68 9.02 -11.07
C GLU A 49 5.34 9.67 -11.42
N SER A 50 4.36 8.89 -11.90
CA SER A 50 3.04 9.37 -12.32
C SER A 50 2.03 9.63 -11.19
N VAL A 51 2.32 9.20 -9.96
CA VAL A 51 1.40 9.35 -8.80
C VAL A 51 1.20 10.83 -8.44
N VAL A 52 -0.02 11.24 -8.06
CA VAL A 52 -0.31 12.64 -7.70
C VAL A 52 -0.70 12.77 -6.22
N ASP A 53 0.15 13.44 -5.44
CA ASP A 53 -0.10 13.77 -4.03
C ASP A 53 -1.00 15.02 -3.96
N ASN A 54 -2.32 14.89 -3.81
CA ASN A 54 -3.22 15.92 -3.21
C ASN A 54 -4.71 15.62 -3.44
N ARG A 55 -5.33 14.83 -2.57
CA ARG A 55 -6.79 14.62 -2.60
C ARG A 55 -7.35 14.59 -1.18
N GLU A 56 -8.56 15.13 -1.01
CA GLU A 56 -9.22 15.31 0.30
C GLU A 56 -9.89 14.04 0.85
N TRP A 57 -10.13 13.06 -0.02
CA TRP A 57 -10.82 11.82 0.31
C TRP A 57 -9.92 10.62 0.09
N THR A 58 -10.13 9.59 0.89
CA THR A 58 -9.30 8.39 0.93
C THR A 58 -10.17 7.12 1.04
N CYS A 59 -10.11 6.28 0.00
CA CYS A 59 -10.68 4.94 -0.06
C CYS A 59 -9.61 3.88 0.21
N MET A 60 -8.91 4.03 1.34
CA MET A 60 -7.76 3.20 1.72
C MET A 60 -8.13 1.72 1.85
N TYR A 61 -9.26 1.37 2.45
CA TYR A 61 -9.66 -0.02 2.62
C TYR A 61 -9.99 -0.70 1.29
N ASP A 62 -10.61 0.02 0.35
CA ASP A 62 -10.82 -0.47 -1.01
C ASP A 62 -9.49 -0.70 -1.73
N ALA A 63 -8.53 0.20 -1.55
CA ALA A 63 -7.20 0.06 -2.14
C ALA A 63 -6.47 -1.19 -1.64
N LEU A 64 -6.54 -1.45 -0.33
CA LEU A 64 -5.98 -2.65 0.27
C LEU A 64 -6.69 -3.91 -0.22
N ASN A 65 -8.01 -3.88 -0.38
CA ASN A 65 -8.78 -4.97 -0.96
C ASN A 65 -8.34 -5.26 -2.41
N VAL A 66 -8.20 -4.22 -3.24
CA VAL A 66 -7.69 -4.34 -4.62
C VAL A 66 -6.28 -4.94 -4.63
N ALA A 67 -5.37 -4.47 -3.78
CA ALA A 67 -4.02 -5.02 -3.67
C ALA A 67 -4.02 -6.51 -3.27
N ILE A 68 -4.85 -6.91 -2.31
CA ILE A 68 -5.00 -8.33 -1.92
C ILE A 68 -5.53 -9.16 -3.10
N CYS A 69 -6.50 -8.63 -3.86
CA CYS A 69 -7.04 -9.30 -5.04
C CYS A 69 -6.01 -9.43 -6.17
N MET A 70 -5.15 -8.44 -6.37
CA MET A 70 -4.03 -8.50 -7.30
C MET A 70 -3.04 -9.60 -6.90
N ILE A 71 -2.65 -9.65 -5.61
CA ILE A 71 -1.76 -10.70 -5.09
C ILE A 71 -2.37 -12.08 -5.30
N LYS A 72 -3.65 -12.26 -4.95
CA LYS A 72 -4.37 -13.52 -5.13
C LYS A 72 -4.36 -13.95 -6.60
N THR A 73 -4.69 -13.04 -7.51
CA THR A 73 -4.70 -13.30 -8.96
C THR A 73 -3.31 -13.69 -9.46
N PHE A 74 -2.27 -12.98 -9.04
CA PHE A 74 -0.89 -13.27 -9.43
C PHE A 74 -0.43 -14.65 -8.94
N VAL A 75 -0.73 -15.02 -7.69
CA VAL A 75 -0.38 -16.32 -7.10
C VAL A 75 -1.12 -17.48 -7.77
N SER A 76 -2.33 -17.23 -8.26
CA SER A 76 -3.10 -18.21 -9.04
C SER A 76 -2.68 -18.29 -10.51
N SER A 77 -1.81 -17.40 -11.00
CA SER A 77 -1.40 -17.35 -12.40
C SER A 77 -0.33 -18.40 -12.76
N PRO A 78 -0.16 -18.74 -14.05
CA PRO A 78 0.95 -19.59 -14.51
C PRO A 78 2.34 -18.98 -14.25
N LEU A 79 2.41 -17.65 -14.12
CA LEU A 79 3.63 -16.87 -13.88
C LEU A 79 3.94 -16.68 -12.38
N ARG A 80 3.25 -17.45 -11.52
CA ARG A 80 3.29 -17.30 -10.06
C ARG A 80 4.70 -17.34 -9.45
N ALA A 81 4.87 -16.59 -8.37
CA ALA A 81 5.97 -16.78 -7.43
C ALA A 81 5.88 -18.16 -6.75
N GLU A 82 6.99 -18.60 -6.13
CA GLU A 82 7.03 -19.85 -5.37
C GLU A 82 5.94 -19.90 -4.28
N ARG A 83 5.50 -21.12 -3.93
CA ARG A 83 4.40 -21.34 -2.97
C ARG A 83 4.62 -20.68 -1.60
N ASN A 84 5.87 -20.42 -1.23
CA ASN A 84 6.26 -19.85 0.06
C ASN A 84 6.66 -18.36 -0.01
N CYS A 85 6.34 -17.66 -1.10
CA CYS A 85 6.61 -16.24 -1.21
C CYS A 85 5.87 -15.47 -0.12
N ARG A 86 6.60 -14.60 0.60
CA ARG A 86 5.99 -13.63 1.52
C ARG A 86 5.17 -12.63 0.70
N LYS A 87 4.03 -12.23 1.22
CA LYS A 87 3.11 -11.26 0.60
C LYS A 87 3.03 -10.06 1.52
N LEU A 88 3.54 -8.93 1.06
CA LEU A 88 3.62 -7.70 1.83
C LEU A 88 2.92 -6.60 1.05
N ILE A 89 2.06 -5.86 1.73
CA ILE A 89 1.50 -4.60 1.25
C ILE A 89 2.06 -3.51 2.15
N ILE A 90 2.63 -2.47 1.54
CA ILE A 90 3.10 -1.29 2.27
C ILE A 90 2.14 -0.16 1.95
N CYS A 91 1.40 0.27 2.96
CA CYS A 91 0.40 1.32 2.83
C CYS A 91 0.96 2.63 3.35
N LEU A 92 1.02 3.62 2.47
CA LEU A 92 1.44 4.98 2.76
C LEU A 92 0.19 5.85 2.89
N SER A 93 -0.13 6.32 4.10
CA SER A 93 -1.35 7.11 4.32
C SER A 93 -1.27 7.95 5.60
N ASP A 94 -2.14 8.94 5.78
CA ASP A 94 -2.35 9.61 7.08
C ASP A 94 -3.23 8.79 8.03
N GLY A 95 -3.80 7.67 7.55
CA GLY A 95 -4.62 6.73 8.32
C GLY A 95 -6.11 7.04 8.26
N ILE A 96 -6.51 8.12 7.58
CA ILE A 96 -7.91 8.44 7.37
C ILE A 96 -8.45 7.51 6.27
N ASN A 97 -9.62 6.92 6.52
CA ASN A 97 -10.43 6.23 5.52
C ASN A 97 -11.86 6.77 5.60
N ASN A 98 -12.16 7.77 4.79
CA ASN A 98 -13.45 8.48 4.81
C ASN A 98 -14.31 8.23 3.56
N HIS A 99 -13.85 7.35 2.66
CA HIS A 99 -14.56 6.96 1.46
C HIS A 99 -14.43 5.45 1.20
N GLY A 100 -15.27 4.92 0.31
CA GLY A 100 -15.23 3.53 -0.13
C GLY A 100 -16.26 2.61 0.52
N GLU A 101 -16.31 1.38 0.02
CA GLU A 101 -17.32 0.37 0.39
C GLU A 101 -16.77 -0.71 1.33
N THR A 102 -15.47 -0.97 1.28
CA THR A 102 -14.82 -2.02 2.06
C THR A 102 -14.74 -1.61 3.52
N THR A 103 -15.27 -2.46 4.40
CA THR A 103 -15.16 -2.26 5.86
C THR A 103 -13.87 -2.87 6.41
N ILE A 104 -13.45 -2.39 7.59
CA ILE A 104 -12.26 -2.92 8.27
C ILE A 104 -12.41 -4.42 8.62
N GLU A 105 -13.61 -4.88 8.95
CA GLU A 105 -13.90 -6.28 9.26
C GLU A 105 -13.76 -7.17 8.01
N GLN A 106 -14.23 -6.67 6.86
CA GLN A 106 -14.05 -7.36 5.57
C GLN A 106 -12.57 -7.46 5.22
N LEU A 107 -11.84 -6.35 5.38
CA LEU A 107 -10.40 -6.32 5.14
C LEU A 107 -9.65 -7.31 6.05
N HIS A 108 -9.96 -7.34 7.34
CA HIS A 108 -9.32 -8.27 8.28
C HIS A 108 -9.54 -9.75 7.89
N LYS A 109 -10.75 -10.11 7.44
CA LYS A 109 -11.05 -11.45 6.92
C LYS A 109 -10.22 -11.77 5.66
N LEU A 110 -10.06 -10.81 4.75
CA LEU A 110 -9.29 -10.98 3.52
C LEU A 110 -7.79 -11.15 3.80
N VAL A 111 -7.23 -10.33 4.68
CA VAL A 111 -5.81 -10.40 5.09
C VAL A 111 -5.49 -11.78 5.66
N LYS A 112 -6.29 -12.23 6.64
CA LYS A 112 -6.12 -13.54 7.27
C LYS A 112 -6.25 -14.69 6.28
N ARG A 113 -7.26 -14.64 5.39
CA ARG A 113 -7.52 -15.70 4.41
C ARG A 113 -6.41 -15.83 3.36
N ASN A 114 -5.76 -14.74 2.98
CA ASN A 114 -4.76 -14.72 1.91
C ASN A 114 -3.31 -14.78 2.43
N ASN A 115 -3.09 -14.79 3.75
CA ASN A 115 -1.79 -14.76 4.41
C ASN A 115 -0.93 -13.59 3.90
N VAL A 116 -1.50 -12.39 3.93
CA VAL A 116 -0.86 -11.13 3.53
C VAL A 116 -0.48 -10.35 4.78
N VAL A 117 0.70 -9.75 4.79
CA VAL A 117 1.12 -8.77 5.81
C VAL A 117 0.85 -7.38 5.26
N ILE A 118 0.31 -6.50 6.10
CA ILE A 118 0.14 -5.09 5.77
C ILE A 118 1.00 -4.28 6.74
N ASP A 119 2.01 -3.61 6.21
CA ASP A 119 2.80 -2.63 6.95
C ASP A 119 2.26 -1.24 6.63
N PHE A 120 1.89 -0.52 7.68
CA PHE A 120 1.33 0.82 7.57
C PHE A 120 2.38 1.86 7.95
N VAL A 121 2.64 2.80 7.04
CA VAL A 121 3.53 3.93 7.28
C VAL A 121 2.67 5.19 7.30
N SER A 122 2.56 5.78 8.48
CA SER A 122 1.81 7.01 8.69
C SER A 122 2.66 8.24 8.38
N PHE A 123 2.13 9.17 7.59
CA PHE A 123 2.67 10.52 7.48
C PHE A 123 1.70 11.46 8.19
N LEU A 124 1.99 11.79 9.45
CA LEU A 124 1.27 12.83 10.14
C LEU A 124 1.56 14.16 9.44
N ARG A 125 0.52 14.88 8.99
CA ARG A 125 0.69 16.29 8.59
C ARG A 125 1.06 17.06 9.86
N ASP A 126 2.17 17.80 9.83
CA ASP A 126 2.72 18.58 10.96
C ASP A 126 1.72 19.57 11.62
N ASN A 127 0.53 19.78 11.05
CA ASN A 127 -0.51 20.65 11.59
C ASN A 127 -1.33 20.06 12.76
N GLN A 128 -1.11 18.81 13.18
CA GLN A 128 -1.81 18.22 14.33
C GLN A 128 -1.07 18.40 15.68
N MET A 129 0.15 18.98 15.70
CA MET A 129 0.88 19.23 16.97
C MET A 129 0.37 20.42 17.80
N LYS A 130 -0.68 21.15 17.37
CA LYS A 130 -1.21 22.30 18.13
C LYS A 130 -2.38 21.99 19.08
N THR A 131 -2.89 20.75 19.13
CA THR A 131 -4.12 20.46 19.89
C THR A 131 -4.02 19.25 20.83
N SER A 132 -2.85 19.01 21.42
CA SER A 132 -2.71 18.06 22.54
C SER A 132 -1.67 18.53 23.55
N MET A 133 -1.92 19.73 24.08
CA MET A 133 -1.34 20.16 25.36
C MET A 133 -2.46 20.74 26.23
N GLU A 134 -3.50 19.95 26.48
CA GLU A 134 -4.32 20.15 27.67
C GLU A 134 -3.82 19.19 28.75
N ILE A 135 -3.09 19.78 29.70
CA ILE A 135 -2.76 19.22 31.00
C ILE A 135 -4.08 18.84 31.67
N ARG A 136 -4.25 17.56 32.01
CA ARG A 136 -5.13 17.15 33.11
C ARG A 136 -4.31 16.48 34.18
N THR A 137 -3.84 17.32 35.09
CA THR A 137 -3.59 16.96 36.48
C THR A 137 -4.95 16.95 37.16
N VAL A 138 -5.43 15.77 37.60
CA VAL A 138 -5.91 15.48 38.97
C VAL A 138 -5.80 13.97 39.17
#